data_AF-A0A8C5MZ48-F1
#
_entry.id   AF-A0A8C5MZ48-F1
#
_cell.length_a   1.000
_cell.length_b   1.000
_cell.length_c   1.000
_cell.angle_alpha   90.00
_cell.angle_beta   90.00
_cell.angle_gamma   90.00
#
_symmetry.space_group_name_H-M   'P 1'
#
loop_
_entity.id
_entity.type
_entity.pdbx_description
1 polymer ?
#
loop_
_entity_poly.entity_id
_entity_poly.type
_entity_poly.pdbx_seq_one_letter_code
_entity_poly.pdbx_strand_id
1 'polypeptide(L)'
;MEIEVLSRGLKFAPTRKHDGFKALIDVKKFVRNLTLKKFFCKNPIENSNPIITTYVHTDLKTRSTFFPQFCKSSSMDMFEKLVIKDLEKINNKKNSVYGNRNYNNMSKKEREALKILKEDKNTIIKPADKGGGIVLMTKTKYIEECVRQLSDNNTYKIMKKDPTSDMKITLMALLNEGRINNILNKKEYEYLSINHPKIPTFYILPKLHKNRENPPGRPIISGIGSISSRLSEYIDIFLQPVVKNTRSYLKDTKDILNILIQHQWQDDFWLVTGDVASLYTIIQHFKGLQATSKFLEMDGKIPLEQRDFLIASIKWILHNNYFWFNQDFYIQVAGTAMGTRFAPSYANLFMAFWEETFLDDFLGAGLVTYRRYIDDVIFIWKGDEASLQVFLAFLNRNDFNIHLDF
;
A
#
# COMPACT_ATOMS: atom_id res chain seq x y z
N MET A 1 -23.49 -25.32 5.65
CA MET A 1 -23.96 -23.91 5.82
C MET A 1 -22.80 -22.93 5.71
N GLU A 2 -21.62 -23.34 6.14
CA GLU A 2 -20.32 -22.69 6.02
C GLU A 2 -20.03 -22.25 4.59
N ILE A 3 -20.23 -23.13 3.60
CA ILE A 3 -20.03 -22.80 2.17
C ILE A 3 -20.97 -21.69 1.72
N GLU A 4 -22.24 -21.74 2.11
CA GLU A 4 -23.24 -20.72 1.75
C GLU A 4 -22.85 -19.35 2.33
N VAL A 5 -22.43 -19.31 3.60
CA VAL A 5 -21.91 -18.11 4.24
C VAL A 5 -20.70 -17.55 3.49
N LEU A 6 -19.74 -18.40 3.13
CA LEU A 6 -18.54 -17.97 2.40
C LEU A 6 -18.86 -17.51 0.99
N SER A 7 -19.88 -18.09 0.35
CA SER A 7 -20.33 -17.71 -0.99
C SER A 7 -20.85 -16.27 -1.08
N ARG A 8 -21.30 -15.69 0.05
CA ARG A 8 -21.65 -14.26 0.14
C ARG A 8 -20.46 -13.33 -0.10
N GLY A 9 -19.23 -13.86 -0.01
CA GLY A 9 -17.99 -13.14 -0.26
C GLY A 9 -17.45 -12.37 0.95
N LEU A 10 -16.15 -12.06 0.95
CA LEU A 10 -15.46 -11.38 2.06
C LEU A 10 -15.90 -9.92 2.27
N LYS A 11 -16.58 -9.33 1.28
CA LYS A 11 -17.15 -7.97 1.37
C LYS A 11 -18.56 -7.96 1.99
N PHE A 12 -19.17 -9.12 2.19
CA PHE A 12 -20.47 -9.19 2.84
C PHE A 12 -20.37 -8.74 4.29
N ALA A 13 -21.23 -7.80 4.68
CA ALA A 13 -21.28 -7.27 6.04
C ALA A 13 -22.53 -7.81 6.76
N PRO A 14 -22.38 -8.73 7.72
CA PRO A 14 -23.47 -9.14 8.59
C PRO A 14 -24.11 -7.96 9.32
N THR A 15 -25.43 -7.98 9.48
CA THR A 15 -26.15 -7.03 10.34
C THR A 15 -25.54 -7.08 11.73
N ARG A 16 -24.91 -5.98 12.16
CA ARG A 16 -24.31 -5.87 13.50
C ARG A 16 -25.37 -5.54 14.53
N LYS A 17 -25.19 -6.04 15.75
CA LYS A 17 -25.95 -5.54 16.89
C LYS A 17 -25.58 -4.08 17.12
N HIS A 18 -26.57 -3.24 17.43
CA HIS A 18 -26.33 -1.86 17.85
C HIS A 18 -25.37 -1.85 19.05
N ASP A 19 -24.35 -1.02 18.96
CA ASP A 19 -23.39 -0.75 20.01
C ASP A 19 -23.60 0.70 20.48
N GLY A 20 -24.29 0.85 21.61
CA GLY A 20 -24.64 2.16 22.17
C GLY A 20 -23.41 2.98 22.57
N PHE A 21 -22.33 2.32 23.01
CA PHE A 21 -21.09 3.00 23.35
C PHE A 21 -20.40 3.54 22.10
N LYS A 22 -20.35 2.74 21.03
CA LYS A 22 -19.82 3.20 19.74
C LYS A 22 -20.63 4.37 19.18
N ALA A 23 -21.95 4.28 19.23
CA ALA A 23 -22.84 5.36 18.81
C ALA A 23 -22.56 6.65 19.60
N LEU A 24 -22.37 6.57 20.92
CA LEU A 24 -22.00 7.72 21.75
C LEU A 24 -20.66 8.34 21.33
N ILE A 25 -19.63 7.52 21.08
CA ILE A 25 -18.34 8.00 20.57
C ILE A 25 -18.51 8.75 19.25
N ASP A 26 -19.32 8.21 18.35
CA ASP A 26 -19.51 8.79 17.02
C ASP A 26 -20.30 10.12 17.10
N VAL A 27 -21.26 10.25 18.02
CA VAL A 27 -21.91 11.53 18.35
C VAL A 27 -20.89 12.55 18.87
N LYS A 28 -20.02 12.17 19.83
CA LYS A 28 -18.99 13.08 20.35
C LYS A 28 -18.02 13.55 19.26
N LYS A 29 -17.63 12.65 18.35
CA LYS A 29 -16.79 13.01 17.18
C LYS A 29 -17.52 13.96 16.24
N PHE A 30 -18.79 13.71 15.98
CA PHE A 30 -19.61 14.57 15.12
C PHE A 30 -19.71 15.98 15.70
N VAL A 31 -20.04 16.10 16.99
CA VAL A 31 -20.07 17.37 17.71
C VAL A 31 -18.72 18.07 17.62
N ARG A 32 -17.62 17.37 17.92
CA ARG A 32 -16.27 17.93 17.78
C ARG A 32 -15.99 18.45 16.36
N ASN A 33 -16.37 17.71 15.33
CA ASN A 33 -16.18 18.13 13.94
C ASN A 33 -16.98 19.39 13.60
N LEU A 34 -18.22 19.50 14.07
CA LEU A 34 -19.03 20.72 13.92
C LEU A 34 -18.39 21.91 14.66
N THR A 35 -17.92 21.69 15.89
CA THR A 35 -17.27 22.74 16.67
C THR A 35 -15.97 23.23 16.01
N LEU A 36 -15.17 22.31 15.47
CA LEU A 36 -13.98 22.65 14.69
C LEU A 36 -14.31 23.45 13.43
N LYS A 37 -15.32 23.02 12.65
CA LYS A 37 -15.78 23.76 11.46
C LYS A 37 -16.19 25.19 11.82
N LYS A 38 -16.95 25.37 12.90
CA LYS A 38 -17.35 26.69 13.38
C LYS A 38 -16.17 27.54 13.86
N PHE A 39 -15.24 26.93 14.60
CA PHE A 39 -14.03 27.61 15.07
C PHE A 39 -13.20 28.17 13.90
N PHE A 40 -12.90 27.35 12.89
CA PHE A 40 -12.12 27.77 11.72
C PHE A 40 -12.89 28.64 10.72
N CYS A 41 -14.22 28.63 10.77
CA CYS A 41 -15.03 29.61 10.02
C CYS A 41 -14.90 31.01 10.62
N LYS A 42 -14.78 31.13 11.95
CA LYS A 42 -14.62 32.42 12.66
C LYS A 42 -13.17 32.87 12.75
N ASN A 43 -12.25 31.91 12.78
CA ASN A 43 -10.82 32.13 12.77
C ASN A 43 -10.29 31.44 11.51
N PRO A 44 -10.54 32.02 10.32
CA PRO A 44 -9.92 31.52 9.11
C PRO A 44 -8.43 31.45 9.38
N ILE A 45 -7.83 30.31 9.05
CA ILE A 45 -6.37 30.21 9.08
C ILE A 45 -5.92 31.18 8.00
N GLU A 46 -5.45 32.36 8.39
CA GLU A 46 -4.68 33.19 7.48
C GLU A 46 -3.58 32.29 6.96
N ASN A 47 -3.56 32.06 5.65
CA ASN A 47 -2.37 31.55 5.00
C ASN A 47 -1.31 32.60 5.32
N SER A 48 -0.57 32.37 6.40
CA SER A 48 0.65 33.12 6.70
C SER A 48 1.39 33.13 5.38
N ASN A 49 1.82 34.31 4.91
CA ASN A 49 2.68 34.46 3.73
C ASN A 49 3.58 33.24 3.66
N PRO A 50 3.63 32.51 2.53
CA PRO A 50 4.34 31.24 2.47
C PRO A 50 5.70 31.50 3.09
N ILE A 51 5.94 30.89 4.26
CA ILE A 51 7.27 30.89 4.84
C ILE A 51 8.09 30.35 3.69
N ILE A 52 9.05 31.14 3.19
CA ILE A 52 9.95 30.69 2.13
C ILE A 52 10.75 29.56 2.78
N THR A 53 10.20 28.34 2.70
CA THR A 53 10.85 27.15 3.19
C THR A 53 11.74 26.69 2.04
N THR A 54 13.02 26.51 2.34
CA THR A 54 13.98 25.95 1.40
C THR A 54 13.51 24.60 0.87
N TYR A 55 12.71 23.87 1.66
CA TYR A 55 12.25 22.51 1.40
C TYR A 55 10.77 22.40 1.06
N VAL A 56 10.42 21.32 0.38
CA VAL A 56 9.04 20.96 0.02
C VAL A 56 8.43 20.14 1.16
N HIS A 57 7.34 20.64 1.76
CA HIS A 57 6.70 19.97 2.88
C HIS A 57 5.36 19.32 2.50
N THR A 58 5.06 18.21 3.16
CA THR A 58 3.82 17.45 3.03
C THR A 58 2.74 17.96 4.00
N ASP A 59 1.49 17.59 3.73
CA ASP A 59 0.36 17.83 4.64
C ASP A 59 0.26 16.80 5.79
N LEU A 60 1.26 15.91 5.91
CA LEU A 60 1.26 14.86 6.92
C LEU A 60 1.35 15.45 8.32
N LYS A 61 0.42 15.01 9.17
CA LYS A 61 0.32 15.45 10.57
C LYS A 61 -0.35 14.41 11.42
N THR A 62 0.01 14.40 12.69
CA THR A 62 -0.68 13.59 13.70
C THR A 62 -2.13 14.06 13.84
N ARG A 63 -3.02 13.14 14.24
CA ARG A 63 -4.43 13.50 14.48
C ARG A 63 -4.49 14.45 15.67
N SER A 64 -4.93 15.68 15.41
CA SER A 64 -5.10 16.69 16.45
C SER A 64 -6.13 16.25 17.50
N THR A 65 -5.80 16.48 18.76
CA THR A 65 -6.71 16.34 19.91
C THR A 65 -7.46 17.64 20.21
N PHE A 66 -7.19 18.71 19.47
CA PHE A 66 -7.83 20.01 19.67
C PHE A 66 -9.34 19.89 19.58
N PHE A 67 -10.03 20.46 20.57
CA PHE A 67 -11.47 20.53 20.65
C PHE A 67 -11.86 21.88 21.27
N PRO A 68 -12.24 22.89 20.45
CA PRO A 68 -12.53 24.24 20.93
C PRO A 68 -13.91 24.30 21.58
N GLN A 69 -14.03 23.76 22.80
CA GLN A 69 -15.33 23.58 23.48
C GLN A 69 -16.08 24.91 23.68
N PHE A 70 -15.35 26.02 23.83
CA PHE A 70 -15.89 27.39 23.89
C PHE A 70 -16.62 27.84 22.60
N CYS A 71 -16.43 27.16 21.47
CA CYS A 71 -17.14 27.47 20.23
C CYS A 71 -18.51 26.80 20.10
N LYS A 72 -18.89 25.91 21.02
CA LYS A 72 -20.24 25.31 21.01
C LYS A 72 -21.32 26.39 21.15
N SER A 73 -22.36 26.30 20.32
CA SER A 73 -23.58 27.08 20.53
C SER A 73 -24.59 26.29 21.34
N SER A 74 -25.54 27.00 21.95
CA SER A 74 -26.69 26.41 22.63
C SER A 74 -27.44 25.39 21.77
N SER A 75 -27.55 25.63 20.46
CA SER A 75 -28.16 24.67 19.52
C SER A 75 -27.38 23.37 19.37
N MET A 76 -26.03 23.42 19.40
CA MET A 76 -25.18 22.22 19.33
C MET A 76 -25.28 21.41 20.63
N ASP A 77 -25.30 22.09 21.78
CA ASP A 77 -25.49 21.44 23.08
C ASP A 77 -26.87 20.82 23.20
N MET A 78 -27.92 21.51 22.71
CA MET A 78 -29.27 20.96 22.69
C MET A 78 -29.36 19.75 21.76
N PHE A 79 -28.79 19.81 20.56
CA PHE A 79 -28.72 18.68 19.64
C PHE A 79 -28.01 17.48 20.29
N GLU A 80 -26.84 17.69 20.87
CA GLU A 80 -26.10 16.61 21.54
C GLU A 80 -26.92 15.98 22.67
N LYS A 81 -27.56 16.79 23.51
CA LYS A 81 -28.44 16.30 24.59
C LYS A 81 -29.63 15.51 24.06
N LEU A 82 -30.29 15.99 23.00
CA LEU A 82 -31.43 15.30 22.37
C LEU A 82 -31.01 13.95 21.80
N VAL A 83 -29.90 13.91 21.05
CA VAL A 83 -29.38 12.67 20.45
C VAL A 83 -28.93 11.68 21.53
N ILE A 84 -28.25 12.15 22.60
CA ILE A 84 -27.89 11.28 23.73
C ILE A 84 -29.13 10.69 24.39
N LYS A 85 -30.17 11.52 24.66
CA LYS A 85 -31.44 11.05 25.22
C LYS A 85 -32.13 10.02 24.32
N ASP A 86 -32.09 10.21 23.01
CA ASP A 86 -32.67 9.24 22.07
C ASP A 86 -31.85 7.95 22.00
N LEU A 87 -30.51 8.02 22.07
CA LEU A 87 -29.65 6.85 22.20
C LEU A 87 -29.93 6.09 23.51
N GLU A 88 -30.12 6.78 24.63
CA GLU A 88 -30.53 6.18 25.90
C GLU A 88 -31.89 5.48 25.78
N LYS A 89 -32.88 6.11 25.13
CA LYS A 89 -34.17 5.46 24.84
C LYS A 89 -34.01 4.22 23.96
N ILE A 90 -33.16 4.26 22.94
CA ILE A 90 -32.90 3.12 22.05
C ILE A 90 -32.24 1.97 22.84
N ASN A 91 -31.27 2.29 23.68
CA ASN A 91 -30.60 1.32 24.54
C ASN A 91 -31.57 0.72 25.57
N ASN A 92 -32.43 1.54 26.19
CA ASN A 92 -33.41 1.11 27.18
C ASN A 92 -34.58 0.31 26.57
N LYS A 93 -35.08 0.70 25.38
CA LYS A 93 -36.13 -0.05 24.64
C LYS A 93 -35.66 -1.44 24.22
N LYS A 94 -34.36 -1.69 24.08
CA LYS A 94 -33.82 -3.03 23.84
C LYS A 94 -33.83 -3.93 25.06
N ASN A 95 -33.91 -3.38 26.26
CA ASN A 95 -34.12 -4.14 27.49
C ASN A 95 -35.60 -4.48 27.73
N SER A 96 -36.52 -4.01 26.87
CA SER A 96 -37.93 -4.40 26.91
C SER A 96 -38.22 -5.58 25.98
N VAL A 97 -39.15 -6.45 26.41
CA VAL A 97 -39.52 -7.73 25.80
C VAL A 97 -40.00 -7.59 24.33
N TYR A 98 -40.37 -6.38 23.88
CA TYR A 98 -41.04 -6.14 22.60
C TYR A 98 -40.18 -5.45 21.51
N GLY A 99 -38.91 -5.12 21.78
CA GLY A 99 -38.09 -4.26 20.89
C GLY A 99 -37.31 -4.93 19.75
N ASN A 100 -37.51 -6.22 19.46
CA ASN A 100 -36.46 -7.03 18.82
C ASN A 100 -36.77 -7.60 17.41
N ARG A 101 -37.40 -6.83 16.52
CA ARG A 101 -37.38 -7.15 15.08
C ARG A 101 -36.13 -6.56 14.42
N ASN A 102 -34.95 -7.03 14.82
CA ASN A 102 -33.75 -6.83 14.00
C ASN A 102 -33.87 -7.79 12.81
N TYR A 103 -34.19 -7.26 11.63
CA TYR A 103 -34.08 -8.01 10.37
C TYR A 103 -32.59 -8.34 10.18
N ASN A 104 -32.21 -9.55 10.60
CA ASN A 104 -30.88 -10.06 10.34
C ASN A 104 -30.81 -10.39 8.85
N ASN A 105 -29.79 -9.89 8.16
CA ASN A 105 -29.50 -10.27 6.78
C ASN A 105 -28.87 -11.68 6.65
N MET A 106 -28.88 -12.45 7.75
CA MET A 106 -28.43 -13.84 7.84
C MET A 106 -29.37 -14.64 8.75
N SER A 107 -29.59 -15.89 8.38
CA SER A 107 -30.30 -16.89 9.17
C SER A 107 -29.56 -17.19 10.49
N LYS A 108 -30.22 -17.94 11.40
CA LYS A 108 -29.56 -18.44 12.61
C LYS A 108 -28.45 -19.44 12.27
N LYS A 109 -28.71 -20.34 11.31
CA LYS A 109 -27.76 -21.36 10.85
C LYS A 109 -26.50 -20.75 10.23
N GLU A 110 -26.62 -19.70 9.42
CA GLU A 110 -25.48 -18.98 8.84
C GLU A 110 -24.61 -18.29 9.90
N ARG A 111 -25.22 -17.73 10.96
CA ARG A 111 -24.48 -17.14 12.09
C ARG A 111 -23.72 -18.18 12.90
N GLU A 112 -24.34 -19.35 13.09
CA GLU A 112 -23.70 -20.47 13.76
C GLU A 112 -22.53 -21.01 12.94
N ALA A 113 -22.71 -21.16 11.62
CA ALA A 113 -21.63 -21.52 10.71
C ALA A 113 -20.47 -20.52 10.73
N LEU A 114 -20.74 -19.21 10.78
CA LEU A 114 -19.68 -18.19 10.97
C LEU A 114 -18.92 -18.36 12.28
N LYS A 115 -19.62 -18.73 13.36
CA LYS A 115 -18.99 -18.98 14.66
C LYS A 115 -18.09 -20.21 14.60
N ILE A 116 -18.57 -21.30 14.00
CA ILE A 116 -17.79 -22.53 13.76
C ILE A 116 -16.53 -22.22 12.96
N LEU A 117 -16.66 -21.53 11.82
CA LEU A 117 -15.53 -21.14 10.97
C LEU A 117 -14.52 -20.24 11.70
N LYS A 118 -14.99 -19.39 12.63
CA LYS A 118 -14.11 -18.51 13.43
C LYS A 118 -13.34 -19.29 14.51
N GLU A 119 -13.95 -20.34 15.05
CA GLU A 119 -13.36 -21.17 16.11
C GLU A 119 -12.42 -22.26 15.56
N ASP A 120 -12.58 -22.63 14.29
CA ASP A 120 -11.68 -23.56 13.59
C ASP A 120 -10.26 -22.97 13.44
N LYS A 121 -9.30 -23.61 14.12
CA LYS A 121 -7.87 -23.25 14.08
C LYS A 121 -7.07 -24.02 13.02
N ASN A 122 -7.69 -25.02 12.38
CA ASN A 122 -7.05 -25.90 11.41
C ASN A 122 -7.27 -25.43 9.97
N THR A 123 -8.27 -24.59 9.73
CA THR A 123 -8.54 -24.01 8.40
C THR A 123 -8.11 -22.56 8.33
N ILE A 124 -7.36 -22.21 7.29
CA ILE A 124 -7.02 -20.84 6.92
C ILE A 124 -7.96 -20.40 5.80
N ILE A 125 -8.60 -19.25 6.00
CA ILE A 125 -9.50 -18.61 5.03
C ILE A 125 -8.82 -17.35 4.51
N LYS A 126 -8.54 -17.30 3.21
CA LYS A 126 -7.89 -16.15 2.55
C LYS A 126 -8.61 -15.76 1.26
N PRO A 127 -8.60 -14.47 0.86
CA PRO A 127 -8.94 -14.11 -0.50
C PRO A 127 -7.93 -14.71 -1.48
N ALA A 128 -8.39 -15.14 -2.65
CA ALA A 128 -7.53 -15.46 -3.77
C ALA A 128 -6.84 -14.19 -4.30
N ASP A 129 -5.63 -14.35 -4.83
CA ASP A 129 -4.84 -13.24 -5.39
C ASP A 129 -5.55 -12.51 -6.54
N LYS A 130 -6.23 -13.28 -7.40
CA LYS A 130 -7.00 -12.78 -8.54
C LYS A 130 -8.37 -13.47 -8.57
N GLY A 131 -9.39 -12.80 -9.14
CA GLY A 131 -10.71 -13.38 -9.38
C GLY A 131 -11.70 -13.34 -8.21
N GLY A 132 -11.36 -12.71 -7.08
CA GLY A 132 -12.30 -12.43 -5.98
C GLY A 132 -12.81 -13.64 -5.18
N GLY A 133 -12.30 -14.85 -5.46
CA GLY A 133 -12.65 -16.08 -4.77
C GLY A 133 -12.14 -16.16 -3.33
N ILE A 134 -12.74 -17.05 -2.54
CA ILE A 134 -12.27 -17.39 -1.19
C ILE A 134 -11.57 -18.75 -1.26
N VAL A 135 -10.39 -18.84 -0.65
CA VAL A 135 -9.60 -20.06 -0.57
C VAL A 135 -9.64 -20.58 0.86
N LEU A 136 -10.06 -21.83 1.01
CA LEU A 136 -9.94 -22.60 2.25
C LEU A 136 -8.77 -23.55 2.08
N MET A 137 -7.85 -23.54 3.03
CA MET A 137 -6.74 -24.48 3.06
C MET A 137 -6.41 -24.88 4.47
N THR A 138 -5.88 -26.09 4.64
CA THR A 138 -5.36 -26.53 5.93
C THR A 138 -4.23 -25.62 6.38
N LYS A 139 -4.17 -25.31 7.67
CA LYS A 139 -3.10 -24.52 8.28
C LYS A 139 -1.73 -25.09 7.98
N THR A 140 -1.59 -26.42 7.94
CA THR A 140 -0.33 -27.10 7.58
C THR A 140 0.15 -26.69 6.20
N LYS A 141 -0.64 -26.91 5.13
CA LYS A 141 -0.29 -26.48 3.76
C LYS A 141 0.00 -24.97 3.65
N TYR A 142 -0.77 -24.14 4.36
CA TYR A 142 -0.52 -22.70 4.37
C TYR A 142 0.85 -22.37 4.97
N ILE A 143 1.22 -23.00 6.08
CA ILE A 143 2.52 -22.79 6.73
C ILE A 143 3.63 -23.35 5.86
N GLU A 144 3.48 -24.53 5.28
CA GLU A 144 4.46 -25.15 4.36
C GLU A 144 4.79 -24.22 3.19
N GLU A 145 3.77 -23.65 2.54
CA GLU A 145 4.00 -22.70 1.44
C GLU A 145 4.68 -21.40 1.92
N CYS A 146 4.28 -20.88 3.09
CA CYS A 146 4.97 -19.72 3.69
C CYS A 146 6.45 -20.02 3.96
N VAL A 147 6.74 -21.16 4.59
CA VAL A 147 8.11 -21.58 4.94
C VAL A 147 8.93 -21.84 3.68
N ARG A 148 8.35 -22.45 2.64
CA ARG A 148 8.99 -22.63 1.34
C ARG A 148 9.49 -21.29 0.76
N GLN A 149 8.68 -20.24 0.84
CA GLN A 149 9.09 -18.90 0.39
C GLN A 149 10.14 -18.27 1.32
N LEU A 150 9.97 -18.38 2.63
CA LEU A 150 10.88 -17.83 3.62
C LEU A 150 12.23 -18.57 3.70
N SER A 151 12.32 -19.77 3.12
CA SER A 151 13.56 -20.55 3.03
C SER A 151 14.53 -20.06 1.95
N ASP A 152 14.12 -19.11 1.10
CA ASP A 152 15.02 -18.45 0.17
C ASP A 152 16.00 -17.52 0.92
N ASN A 153 17.19 -18.04 1.20
CA ASN A 153 18.25 -17.34 1.91
C ASN A 153 18.84 -16.14 1.15
N ASN A 154 18.54 -16.00 -0.15
CA ASN A 154 18.93 -14.82 -0.92
C ASN A 154 18.01 -13.63 -0.62
N THR A 155 16.74 -13.89 -0.28
CA THR A 155 15.72 -12.86 -0.03
C THR A 155 15.46 -12.64 1.46
N TYR A 156 15.45 -13.69 2.27
CA TYR A 156 15.06 -13.63 3.68
C TYR A 156 16.12 -14.21 4.61
N LYS A 157 16.22 -13.63 5.81
CA LYS A 157 17.05 -14.16 6.90
C LYS A 157 16.27 -14.20 8.20
N ILE A 158 16.43 -15.28 8.96
CA ILE A 158 15.89 -15.40 10.32
C ILE A 158 16.68 -14.49 11.26
N MET A 159 15.99 -13.83 12.17
CA MET A 159 16.55 -12.98 13.21
C MET A 159 16.49 -13.66 14.58
N LYS A 160 17.54 -13.48 15.38
CA LYS A 160 17.66 -14.09 16.71
C LYS A 160 16.72 -13.49 17.76
N LYS A 161 16.28 -12.25 17.56
CA LYS A 161 15.44 -11.49 18.50
C LYS A 161 14.59 -10.47 17.75
N ASP A 162 13.60 -9.92 18.44
CA ASP A 162 12.81 -8.77 17.97
C ASP A 162 13.73 -7.54 17.77
N PRO A 163 13.86 -7.00 16.55
CA PRO A 163 14.71 -5.84 16.26
C PRO A 163 14.00 -4.50 16.45
N THR A 164 12.72 -4.48 16.86
CA THR A 164 11.87 -3.28 16.90
C THR A 164 12.54 -2.10 17.61
N SER A 165 13.12 -2.33 18.79
CA SER A 165 13.76 -1.28 19.58
C SER A 165 15.01 -0.73 18.89
N ASP A 166 15.87 -1.61 18.38
CA ASP A 166 17.13 -1.25 17.72
C ASP A 166 16.86 -0.45 16.43
N MET A 167 15.88 -0.89 15.64
CA MET A 167 15.44 -0.18 14.43
C MET A 167 14.77 1.16 14.76
N LYS A 168 14.01 1.25 15.85
CA LYS A 168 13.42 2.53 16.27
C LYS A 168 14.51 3.56 16.60
N ILE A 169 15.60 3.15 17.25
CA ILE A 169 16.72 4.04 17.57
C ILE A 169 17.35 4.60 16.28
N THR A 170 17.66 3.74 15.31
CA THR A 170 18.27 4.17 14.05
C THR A 170 17.33 5.04 13.20
N LEU A 171 16.02 4.74 13.19
CA LEU A 171 15.04 5.62 12.53
C LEU A 171 15.01 7.00 13.20
N MET A 172 14.95 7.06 14.53
CA MET A 172 14.90 8.34 15.24
C MET A 172 16.17 9.16 14.99
N ALA A 173 17.33 8.53 14.88
CA ALA A 173 18.57 9.21 14.51
C ALA A 173 18.45 9.87 13.13
N LEU A 174 17.97 9.14 12.11
CA LEU A 174 17.71 9.68 10.78
C LEU A 174 16.70 10.84 10.81
N LEU A 175 15.59 10.69 11.54
CA LEU A 175 14.58 11.74 11.65
C LEU A 175 15.10 12.99 12.38
N ASN A 176 15.95 12.80 13.39
CA ASN A 176 16.59 13.91 14.12
C ASN A 176 17.53 14.70 13.20
N GLU A 177 18.32 14.02 12.37
CA GLU A 177 19.17 14.67 11.37
C GLU A 177 18.33 15.52 10.40
N GLY A 178 17.26 14.94 9.83
CA GLY A 178 16.34 15.69 8.97
C GLY A 178 15.67 16.88 9.68
N ARG A 179 15.41 16.77 10.98
CA ARG A 179 14.82 17.85 11.79
C ARG A 179 15.81 18.96 12.14
N ILE A 180 17.07 18.63 12.41
CA ILE A 180 18.15 19.58 12.70
C ILE A 180 18.48 20.39 11.45
N ASN A 181 18.54 19.73 10.29
CA ASN A 181 18.79 20.36 8.99
C ASN A 181 17.54 21.06 8.40
N ASN A 182 16.44 21.15 9.17
CA ASN A 182 15.16 21.74 8.77
C ASN A 182 14.48 21.11 7.55
N ILE A 183 14.98 19.98 7.05
CA ILE A 183 14.36 19.19 5.97
C ILE A 183 12.96 18.72 6.41
N LEU A 184 12.82 18.33 7.68
CA LEU A 184 11.53 17.98 8.28
C LEU A 184 10.99 19.15 9.10
N ASN A 185 9.77 19.56 8.81
CA ASN A 185 9.07 20.48 9.70
C ASN A 185 8.57 19.74 10.96
N LYS A 186 8.10 20.50 11.95
CA LYS A 186 7.62 19.95 13.22
C LYS A 186 6.48 18.92 13.06
N LYS A 187 5.51 19.19 12.17
CA LYS A 187 4.35 18.30 11.97
C LYS A 187 4.76 16.99 11.31
N GLU A 188 5.67 17.04 10.36
CA GLU A 188 6.24 15.87 9.68
C GLU A 188 7.06 15.03 10.65
N TYR A 189 7.96 15.65 11.43
CA TYR A 189 8.76 14.95 12.43
C TYR A 189 7.87 14.24 13.47
N GLU A 190 6.85 14.93 14.00
CA GLU A 190 5.88 14.33 14.94
C GLU A 190 5.06 13.21 14.28
N TYR A 191 4.70 13.37 13.00
CA TYR A 191 4.02 12.33 12.24
C TYR A 191 4.91 11.09 12.09
N LEU A 192 6.15 11.27 11.65
CA LEU A 192 7.09 10.18 11.41
C LEU A 192 7.52 9.47 12.70
N SER A 193 7.53 10.17 13.83
CA SER A 193 7.86 9.63 15.15
C SER A 193 6.74 8.72 15.69
N ILE A 194 6.90 7.40 15.56
CA ILE A 194 5.94 6.41 16.07
C ILE A 194 6.34 5.97 17.49
N ASN A 195 5.51 6.33 18.48
CA ASN A 195 5.77 5.97 19.87
C ASN A 195 5.64 4.46 20.14
N HIS A 196 4.57 3.85 19.65
CA HIS A 196 4.24 2.43 19.88
C HIS A 196 4.00 1.73 18.54
N PRO A 197 5.09 1.34 17.84
CA PRO A 197 4.97 0.66 16.56
C PRO A 197 4.40 -0.73 16.72
N LYS A 198 3.64 -1.18 15.72
CA LYS A 198 3.22 -2.58 15.60
C LYS A 198 4.28 -3.38 14.86
N ILE A 199 4.49 -4.63 15.27
CA ILE A 199 5.33 -5.57 14.55
C ILE A 199 4.67 -5.90 13.21
N PRO A 200 5.35 -5.74 12.06
CA PRO A 200 4.85 -6.17 10.77
C PRO A 200 4.61 -7.68 10.74
N THR A 201 3.61 -8.14 9.99
CA THR A 201 3.28 -9.57 9.90
C THR A 201 3.26 -10.05 8.46
N PHE A 202 3.83 -11.23 8.21
CA PHE A 202 3.81 -11.86 6.89
C PHE A 202 2.56 -12.70 6.69
N TYR A 203 2.02 -12.66 5.48
CA TYR A 203 0.97 -13.56 5.03
C TYR A 203 1.03 -13.73 3.52
N ILE A 204 0.39 -14.77 3.01
CA ILE A 204 0.30 -15.02 1.57
C ILE A 204 -1.14 -14.92 1.05
N LEU A 205 -1.28 -14.51 -0.21
CA LEU A 205 -2.52 -14.63 -1.00
C LEU A 205 -2.38 -15.74 -2.04
N PRO A 206 -3.26 -16.77 -2.05
CA PRO A 206 -3.09 -17.91 -2.96
C PRO A 206 -3.36 -17.52 -4.43
N LYS A 207 -2.42 -17.84 -5.33
CA LYS A 207 -2.52 -17.62 -6.79
C LYS A 207 -3.18 -18.81 -7.50
N LEU A 208 -4.49 -18.97 -7.32
CA LEU A 208 -5.27 -20.07 -7.94
C LEU A 208 -5.17 -20.15 -9.47
N HIS A 209 -4.85 -19.05 -10.14
CA HIS A 209 -4.66 -18.99 -11.60
C HIS A 209 -3.34 -19.62 -12.07
N LYS A 210 -2.39 -19.88 -11.16
CA LYS A 210 -1.12 -20.58 -11.48
C LYS A 210 -1.21 -22.08 -11.19
N ASN A 211 -1.83 -22.47 -10.07
CA ASN A 211 -2.09 -23.87 -9.73
C ASN A 211 -3.33 -23.95 -8.82
N ARG A 212 -4.26 -24.87 -9.10
CA ARG A 212 -5.50 -25.02 -8.33
C ARG A 212 -5.37 -25.93 -7.10
N GLU A 213 -4.47 -26.90 -7.14
CA GLU A 213 -4.30 -27.89 -6.07
C GLU A 213 -3.35 -27.39 -4.98
N ASN A 214 -2.21 -26.83 -5.38
CA ASN A 214 -1.20 -26.24 -4.51
C ASN A 214 -0.83 -24.84 -5.04
N PRO A 215 -1.71 -23.84 -4.89
CA PRO A 215 -1.48 -22.49 -5.39
C PRO A 215 -0.26 -21.86 -4.72
N PRO A 216 0.72 -21.33 -5.49
CA PRO A 216 1.79 -20.54 -4.89
C PRO A 216 1.22 -19.28 -4.24
N GLY A 217 1.81 -18.84 -3.13
CA GLY A 217 1.39 -17.64 -2.42
C GLY A 217 1.99 -16.36 -3.01
N ARG A 218 1.25 -15.25 -3.06
CA ARG A 218 1.82 -13.90 -3.15
C ARG A 218 2.26 -13.46 -1.75
N PRO A 219 3.55 -13.27 -1.46
CA PRO A 219 4.00 -12.79 -0.16
C PRO A 219 3.57 -11.35 0.06
N ILE A 220 3.05 -11.04 1.26
CA ILE A 220 2.71 -9.67 1.67
C ILE A 220 3.15 -9.46 3.11
N ILE A 221 3.81 -8.33 3.35
CA ILE A 221 4.16 -7.86 4.70
C ILE A 221 3.16 -6.77 5.09
N SER A 222 2.33 -7.07 6.09
CA SER A 222 1.39 -6.10 6.66
C SER A 222 2.14 -5.14 7.58
N GLY A 223 2.60 -4.02 7.02
CA GLY A 223 3.32 -2.99 7.76
C GLY A 223 2.44 -1.96 8.47
N ILE A 224 1.11 -2.09 8.51
CA ILE A 224 0.22 -1.01 8.99
C ILE A 224 0.52 -0.64 10.46
N GLY A 225 0.97 0.60 10.68
CA GLY A 225 1.33 1.10 12.02
C GLY A 225 2.68 0.61 12.53
N SER A 226 3.49 -0.02 11.68
CA SER A 226 4.88 -0.37 11.97
C SER A 226 5.83 0.82 11.88
N ILE A 227 7.07 0.61 12.33
CA ILE A 227 8.14 1.62 12.36
C ILE A 227 8.32 2.31 11.00
N SER A 228 8.36 1.56 9.90
CA SER A 228 8.60 2.09 8.56
C SER A 228 7.34 2.66 7.88
N SER A 229 6.14 2.41 8.43
CA SER A 229 4.88 2.64 7.71
C SER A 229 4.59 4.11 7.37
N ARG A 230 4.90 5.03 8.29
CA ARG A 230 4.70 6.47 8.09
C ARG A 230 5.82 7.09 7.25
N LEU A 231 7.05 6.60 7.40
CA LEU A 231 8.16 7.01 6.54
C LEU A 231 7.92 6.58 5.08
N SER A 232 7.41 5.37 4.89
CA SER A 232 7.01 4.88 3.57
C SER A 232 5.91 5.73 2.94
N GLU A 233 4.96 6.25 3.72
CA GLU A 233 3.92 7.16 3.21
C GLU A 233 4.50 8.53 2.85
N TYR A 234 5.38 9.06 3.70
CA TYR A 234 6.09 10.31 3.43
C TYR A 234 6.88 10.25 2.13
N ILE A 235 7.69 9.21 1.92
CA ILE A 235 8.46 9.01 0.70
C ILE A 235 7.55 8.93 -0.53
N ASP A 236 6.47 8.15 -0.46
CA ASP A 236 5.57 7.95 -1.61
C ASP A 236 4.94 9.26 -2.11
N ILE A 237 4.67 10.22 -1.22
CA ILE A 237 4.17 11.56 -1.61
C ILE A 237 5.14 12.26 -2.57
N PHE A 238 6.45 12.10 -2.39
CA PHE A 238 7.47 12.69 -3.26
C PHE A 238 7.71 11.87 -4.53
N LEU A 239 7.64 10.54 -4.46
CA LEU A 239 7.91 9.68 -5.62
C LEU A 239 6.75 9.63 -6.62
N GLN A 240 5.50 9.71 -6.17
CA GLN A 240 4.31 9.59 -7.02
C GLN A 240 4.26 10.62 -8.17
N PRO A 241 4.52 11.93 -7.94
CA PRO A 241 4.61 12.90 -9.03
C PRO A 241 5.72 12.57 -10.04
N VAL A 242 6.87 12.11 -9.56
CA VAL A 242 8.04 11.77 -10.41
C VAL A 242 7.71 10.58 -11.31
N VAL A 243 7.08 9.53 -10.75
CA VAL A 243 6.64 8.35 -11.51
C VAL A 243 5.70 8.73 -12.65
N LYS A 244 4.75 9.63 -12.40
CA LYS A 244 3.78 10.09 -13.42
C LYS A 244 4.42 10.84 -14.58
N ASN A 245 5.62 11.38 -14.38
CA ASN A 245 6.38 12.08 -15.41
C ASN A 245 7.29 11.13 -16.22
N THR A 246 7.39 9.85 -15.84
CA THR A 246 8.16 8.87 -16.62
C THR A 246 7.45 8.56 -17.95
N ARG A 247 8.24 8.33 -19.00
CA ARG A 247 7.75 8.16 -20.37
C ARG A 247 6.77 6.98 -20.55
N SER A 248 7.03 5.88 -19.86
CA SER A 248 6.30 4.63 -20.02
C SER A 248 5.04 4.54 -19.15
N TYR A 249 4.81 5.52 -18.27
CA TYR A 249 3.72 5.51 -17.30
C TYR A 249 2.35 5.40 -17.97
N LEU A 250 1.58 4.39 -17.56
CA LEU A 250 0.15 4.31 -17.84
C LEU A 250 -0.66 4.55 -16.57
N LYS A 251 -1.65 5.44 -16.68
CA LYS A 251 -2.54 5.75 -15.56
C LYS A 251 -3.54 4.63 -15.29
N ASP A 252 -4.23 4.18 -16.33
CA ASP A 252 -5.33 3.22 -16.23
C ASP A 252 -5.64 2.57 -17.59
N THR A 253 -6.65 1.70 -17.64
CA THR A 253 -7.07 1.00 -18.87
C THR A 253 -7.58 1.93 -19.96
N LYS A 254 -8.17 3.09 -19.60
CA LYS A 254 -8.66 4.02 -20.62
C LYS A 254 -7.50 4.73 -21.32
N ASP A 255 -6.45 5.02 -20.56
CA ASP A 255 -5.23 5.66 -21.07
C ASP A 255 -4.60 4.83 -22.20
N ILE A 256 -4.39 3.53 -21.97
CA ILE A 256 -3.84 2.65 -23.02
C ILE A 256 -4.79 2.46 -24.20
N LEU A 257 -6.10 2.34 -23.97
CA LEU A 257 -7.07 2.24 -25.06
C LEU A 257 -7.05 3.49 -25.95
N ASN A 258 -6.92 4.67 -25.36
CA ASN A 258 -6.80 5.91 -26.14
C ASN A 258 -5.53 5.92 -27.00
N ILE A 259 -4.40 5.48 -26.45
CA ILE A 259 -3.13 5.36 -27.19
C ILE A 259 -3.29 4.40 -28.38
N LEU A 260 -3.89 3.23 -28.18
CA LEU A 260 -4.07 2.22 -29.22
C LEU A 260 -5.07 2.63 -30.30
N ILE A 261 -6.17 3.31 -29.93
CA ILE A 261 -7.19 3.79 -30.87
C ILE A 261 -6.65 4.93 -31.74
N GLN A 262 -5.84 5.82 -31.18
CA GLN A 262 -5.25 6.94 -31.91
C GLN A 262 -4.06 6.53 -32.79
N HIS A 263 -3.56 5.31 -32.62
CA HIS A 263 -2.42 4.80 -33.38
C HIS A 263 -2.80 4.47 -34.82
N GLN A 264 -1.93 4.83 -35.77
CA GLN A 264 -2.06 4.44 -37.17
C GLN A 264 -1.43 3.07 -37.41
N TRP A 265 -2.25 2.04 -37.42
CA TRP A 265 -1.82 0.65 -37.59
C TRP A 265 -1.36 0.35 -39.02
N GLN A 266 -0.28 -0.44 -39.14
CA GLN A 266 0.28 -0.95 -40.39
C GLN A 266 0.35 -2.48 -40.31
N ASP A 267 0.38 -3.17 -41.45
CA ASP A 267 0.38 -4.64 -41.50
C ASP A 267 1.65 -5.27 -40.90
N ASP A 268 2.75 -4.50 -40.81
CA ASP A 268 4.02 -4.92 -40.23
C ASP A 268 4.15 -4.58 -38.74
N PHE A 269 3.04 -4.21 -38.08
CA PHE A 269 3.03 -3.90 -36.65
C PHE A 269 2.56 -5.08 -35.80
N TRP A 270 3.33 -5.37 -34.76
CA TRP A 270 3.02 -6.36 -33.73
C TRP A 270 2.63 -5.66 -32.45
N LEU A 271 1.46 -5.99 -31.91
CA LEU A 271 1.08 -5.62 -30.56
C LEU A 271 1.56 -6.71 -29.59
N VAL A 272 2.50 -6.34 -28.73
CA VAL A 272 3.15 -7.28 -27.80
C VAL A 272 2.80 -6.89 -26.37
N THR A 273 2.48 -7.89 -25.57
CA THR A 273 2.29 -7.77 -24.12
C THR A 273 3.30 -8.64 -23.41
N GLY A 274 3.70 -8.27 -22.19
CA GLY A 274 4.50 -9.13 -21.35
C GLY A 274 4.34 -8.79 -19.86
N ASP A 275 4.88 -9.65 -18.99
CA ASP A 275 4.87 -9.49 -17.54
C ASP A 275 6.31 -9.56 -17.01
N VAL A 276 6.68 -8.63 -16.13
CA VAL A 276 7.98 -8.69 -15.45
C VAL A 276 7.94 -9.67 -14.29
N ALA A 277 8.67 -10.78 -14.44
CA ALA A 277 8.68 -11.86 -13.47
C ALA A 277 9.19 -11.40 -12.09
N SER A 278 8.31 -11.45 -11.09
CA SER A 278 8.63 -11.21 -9.67
C SER A 278 9.32 -9.86 -9.39
N LEU A 279 8.93 -8.80 -10.11
CA LEU A 279 9.56 -7.47 -10.07
C LEU A 279 10.02 -7.00 -8.68
N TYR A 280 9.14 -7.03 -7.67
CA TYR A 280 9.49 -6.51 -6.33
C TYR A 280 10.65 -7.25 -5.66
N THR A 281 10.83 -8.55 -5.88
CA THR A 281 11.88 -9.34 -5.22
C THR A 281 13.22 -9.24 -5.93
N ILE A 282 13.24 -8.93 -7.23
CA ILE A 282 14.47 -8.87 -8.04
C ILE A 282 15.19 -7.51 -7.99
N ILE A 283 14.51 -6.45 -7.53
CA ILE A 283 15.10 -5.10 -7.51
C ILE A 283 16.35 -5.07 -6.62
N GLN A 284 17.49 -4.85 -7.25
CA GLN A 284 18.76 -4.63 -6.57
C GLN A 284 18.72 -3.25 -5.89
N HIS A 285 18.95 -3.20 -4.57
CA HIS A 285 18.83 -1.97 -3.79
C HIS A 285 19.67 -0.83 -4.37
N PHE A 286 20.92 -1.10 -4.79
CA PHE A 286 21.80 -0.07 -5.32
C PHE A 286 21.24 0.53 -6.61
N LYS A 287 20.78 -0.29 -7.57
CA LYS A 287 20.20 0.18 -8.83
C LYS A 287 18.89 0.93 -8.62
N GLY A 288 18.03 0.45 -7.73
CA GLY A 288 16.78 1.14 -7.44
C GLY A 288 17.00 2.48 -6.71
N LEU A 289 18.00 2.57 -5.82
CA LEU A 289 18.39 3.84 -5.19
C LEU A 289 18.98 4.81 -6.23
N GLN A 290 19.85 4.32 -7.12
CA GLN A 290 20.41 5.10 -8.24
C GLN A 290 19.30 5.64 -9.16
N ALA A 291 18.37 4.77 -9.58
CA ALA A 291 17.21 5.14 -10.38
C ALA A 291 16.38 6.24 -9.70
N THR A 292 16.07 6.04 -8.41
CA THR A 292 15.28 7.03 -7.65
C THR A 292 16.00 8.37 -7.54
N SER A 293 17.31 8.36 -7.30
CA SER A 293 18.14 9.57 -7.22
C SER A 293 18.16 10.31 -8.56
N LYS A 294 18.39 9.59 -9.67
CA LYS A 294 18.37 10.15 -11.04
C LYS A 294 17.05 10.85 -11.34
N PHE A 295 15.92 10.19 -11.12
CA PHE A 295 14.62 10.77 -11.48
C PHE A 295 14.17 11.91 -10.55
N LEU A 296 14.50 11.85 -9.25
CA LEU A 296 14.29 12.99 -8.34
C LEU A 296 15.14 14.19 -8.75
N GLU A 297 16.33 13.92 -9.31
CA GLU A 297 17.19 14.98 -9.82
C GLU A 297 16.66 15.62 -11.09
N MET A 298 16.22 14.81 -12.05
CA MET A 298 15.60 15.27 -13.29
C MET A 298 14.31 16.07 -13.04
N ASP A 299 13.51 15.71 -12.03
CA ASP A 299 12.30 16.46 -11.70
C ASP A 299 12.60 17.89 -11.20
N GLY A 300 13.75 18.11 -10.57
CA GLY A 300 14.26 19.44 -10.21
C GLY A 300 13.46 20.21 -9.14
N LYS A 301 12.35 19.67 -8.63
CA LYS A 301 11.48 20.35 -7.65
C LYS A 301 11.95 20.23 -6.21
N ILE A 302 12.75 19.20 -5.91
CA ILE A 302 13.20 18.88 -4.55
C ILE A 302 14.67 19.27 -4.40
N PRO A 303 15.04 20.10 -3.40
CA PRO A 303 16.43 20.48 -3.15
C PRO A 303 17.34 19.28 -2.86
N LEU A 304 18.63 19.40 -3.20
CA LEU A 304 19.62 18.33 -3.06
C LEU A 304 19.62 17.67 -1.67
N GLU A 305 19.73 18.45 -0.60
CA GLU A 305 19.77 17.94 0.78
C GLU A 305 18.50 17.14 1.14
N GLN A 306 17.34 17.56 0.64
CA GLN A 306 16.08 16.84 0.84
C GLN A 306 16.00 15.57 -0.03
N ARG A 307 16.56 15.57 -1.24
CA ARG A 307 16.71 14.34 -2.05
C ARG A 307 17.60 13.35 -1.32
N ASP A 308 18.72 13.78 -0.78
CA ASP A 308 19.66 12.92 -0.04
C ASP A 308 18.99 12.31 1.19
N PHE A 309 18.21 13.10 1.94
CA PHE A 309 17.39 12.59 3.04
C PHE A 309 16.35 11.55 2.59
N LEU A 310 15.68 11.76 1.44
CA LEU A 310 14.73 10.80 0.88
C LEU A 310 15.44 9.49 0.47
N ILE A 311 16.60 9.57 -0.17
CA ILE A 311 17.40 8.40 -0.55
C ILE A 311 17.89 7.63 0.69
N ALA A 312 18.39 8.34 1.71
CA ALA A 312 18.75 7.74 2.99
C ALA A 312 17.56 7.06 3.68
N SER A 313 16.38 7.67 3.60
CA SER A 313 15.13 7.13 4.14
C SER A 313 14.67 5.85 3.40
N ILE A 314 14.75 5.84 2.07
CA ILE A 314 14.45 4.64 1.26
C ILE A 314 15.43 3.53 1.60
N LYS A 315 16.73 3.83 1.63
CA LYS A 315 17.78 2.88 2.01
C LYS A 315 17.52 2.31 3.39
N TRP A 316 17.15 3.15 4.36
CA TRP A 316 16.80 2.71 5.71
C TRP A 316 15.63 1.72 5.69
N ILE A 317 14.53 1.99 4.97
CA ILE A 317 13.41 1.04 4.89
C ILE A 317 13.83 -0.29 4.24
N LEU A 318 14.58 -0.24 3.14
CA LEU A 318 15.03 -1.44 2.43
C LEU A 318 15.89 -2.36 3.32
N HIS A 319 16.72 -1.80 4.20
CA HIS A 319 17.60 -2.55 5.10
C HIS A 319 16.96 -2.91 6.44
N ASN A 320 15.79 -2.35 6.78
CA ASN A 320 15.11 -2.56 8.06
C ASN A 320 13.70 -3.14 7.87
N ASN A 321 13.48 -3.88 6.78
CA ASN A 321 12.20 -4.51 6.48
C ASN A 321 12.07 -5.87 7.18
N TYR A 322 11.83 -5.82 8.50
CA TYR A 322 11.59 -7.00 9.33
C TYR A 322 10.09 -7.31 9.44
N PHE A 323 9.77 -8.55 9.78
CA PHE A 323 8.41 -9.00 10.05
C PHE A 323 8.39 -10.26 10.91
N TRP A 324 7.25 -10.54 11.51
CA TRP A 324 7.00 -11.74 12.29
C TRP A 324 6.15 -12.74 11.51
N PHE A 325 6.55 -14.01 11.57
CA PHE A 325 5.80 -15.13 11.03
C PHE A 325 6.05 -16.39 11.85
N ASN A 326 4.97 -17.08 12.23
CA ASN A 326 5.03 -18.41 12.86
C ASN A 326 6.07 -18.53 13.98
N GLN A 327 6.05 -17.59 14.94
CA GLN A 327 6.94 -17.50 16.11
C GLN A 327 8.34 -16.93 15.86
N ASP A 328 8.77 -16.81 14.61
CA ASP A 328 10.08 -16.27 14.26
C ASP A 328 10.02 -14.85 13.70
N PHE A 329 11.12 -14.13 13.86
CA PHE A 329 11.37 -12.85 13.19
C PHE A 329 12.22 -13.08 11.95
N TYR A 330 11.86 -12.41 10.87
CA TYR A 330 12.58 -12.46 9.60
C TYR A 330 12.91 -11.03 9.17
N ILE A 331 13.95 -10.89 8.35
CA ILE A 331 14.29 -9.67 7.65
C ILE A 331 14.44 -9.96 6.15
N GLN A 332 13.85 -9.11 5.32
CA GLN A 332 14.07 -9.15 3.88
C GLN A 332 15.35 -8.40 3.54
N VAL A 333 16.28 -9.03 2.83
CA VAL A 333 17.60 -8.49 2.49
C VAL A 333 17.76 -8.15 1.01
N ALA A 334 16.84 -8.57 0.16
CA ALA A 334 16.83 -8.28 -1.27
C ALA A 334 15.44 -7.87 -1.75
N GLY A 335 15.38 -7.07 -2.81
CA GLY A 335 14.13 -6.53 -3.34
C GLY A 335 13.46 -5.53 -2.39
N THR A 336 12.17 -5.33 -2.56
CA THR A 336 11.34 -4.47 -1.69
C THR A 336 10.09 -5.22 -1.24
N ALA A 337 9.63 -4.90 -0.03
CA ALA A 337 8.46 -5.54 0.57
C ALA A 337 7.18 -5.23 -0.20
N MET A 338 6.47 -6.26 -0.65
CA MET A 338 5.07 -6.12 -1.05
C MET A 338 4.23 -5.74 0.18
N GLY A 339 3.52 -4.61 0.10
CA GLY A 339 2.73 -4.04 1.20
C GLY A 339 3.27 -2.72 1.75
N THR A 340 4.52 -2.36 1.40
CA THR A 340 5.09 -1.03 1.67
C THR A 340 4.53 0.00 0.70
N ARG A 341 4.17 1.20 1.18
CA ARG A 341 3.45 2.19 0.35
C ARG A 341 4.28 2.76 -0.80
N PHE A 342 5.57 3.01 -0.59
CA PHE A 342 6.42 3.58 -1.64
C PHE A 342 6.92 2.52 -2.64
N ALA A 343 6.76 1.23 -2.34
CA ALA A 343 7.31 0.15 -3.14
C ALA A 343 6.82 0.17 -4.60
N PRO A 344 5.52 0.43 -4.91
CA PRO A 344 5.07 0.62 -6.28
C PRO A 344 5.80 1.74 -7.01
N SER A 345 5.96 2.90 -6.38
CA SER A 345 6.66 4.04 -6.96
C SER A 345 8.13 3.73 -7.20
N TYR A 346 8.79 3.08 -6.24
CA TYR A 346 10.17 2.64 -6.36
C TYR A 346 10.38 1.64 -7.51
N ALA A 347 9.49 0.65 -7.63
CA ALA A 347 9.53 -0.32 -8.73
C ALA A 347 9.32 0.34 -10.10
N ASN A 348 8.41 1.34 -10.18
CA ASN A 348 8.23 2.13 -11.39
C ASN A 348 9.51 2.89 -11.79
N LEU A 349 10.16 3.58 -10.84
CA LEU A 349 11.38 4.33 -11.16
C LEU A 349 12.53 3.39 -11.55
N PHE A 350 12.63 2.22 -10.92
CA PHE A 350 13.60 1.20 -11.33
C PHE A 350 13.37 0.71 -12.76
N MET A 351 12.12 0.39 -13.12
CA MET A 351 11.77 0.00 -14.49
C MET A 351 12.01 1.13 -15.49
N ALA A 352 11.65 2.38 -15.16
CA ALA A 352 11.93 3.53 -16.00
C ALA A 352 13.44 3.72 -16.26
N PHE A 353 14.28 3.43 -15.27
CA PHE A 353 15.73 3.50 -15.43
C PHE A 353 16.27 2.38 -16.33
N TRP A 354 15.74 1.17 -16.20
CA TRP A 354 16.05 0.08 -17.14
C TRP A 354 15.60 0.41 -18.56
N GLU A 355 14.41 0.99 -18.73
CA GLU A 355 13.86 1.38 -20.04
C GLU A 355 14.77 2.39 -20.76
N GLU A 356 15.19 3.46 -20.10
CA GLU A 356 16.11 4.45 -20.67
C GLU A 356 17.49 3.84 -21.02
N THR A 357 17.85 2.72 -20.39
CA THR A 357 19.14 2.06 -20.64
C THR A 357 19.07 1.08 -21.83
N PHE A 358 17.94 0.39 -22.02
CA PHE A 358 17.83 -0.73 -22.98
C PHE A 358 16.87 -0.49 -24.14
N LEU A 359 15.91 0.42 -24.00
CA LEU A 359 14.91 0.67 -25.04
C LEU A 359 15.28 1.86 -25.91
N ASP A 360 16.04 2.82 -25.39
CA ASP A 360 16.20 4.11 -26.07
C ASP A 360 16.82 3.99 -27.46
N ASP A 361 17.79 3.08 -27.64
CA ASP A 361 18.43 2.80 -28.93
C ASP A 361 17.50 2.15 -29.97
N PHE A 362 16.41 1.52 -29.54
CA PHE A 362 15.47 0.80 -30.41
C PHE A 362 14.25 1.65 -30.79
N LEU A 363 14.05 2.78 -30.12
CA LEU A 363 12.93 3.67 -30.37
C LEU A 363 13.04 4.30 -31.75
N GLY A 364 12.02 4.07 -32.57
CA GLY A 364 11.99 4.54 -33.96
C GLY A 364 12.79 3.68 -34.94
N ALA A 365 13.65 2.77 -34.46
CA ALA A 365 14.33 1.77 -35.29
C ALA A 365 13.48 0.49 -35.48
N GLY A 366 12.69 0.13 -34.47
CA GLY A 366 11.71 -0.96 -34.52
C GLY A 366 10.68 -0.86 -33.41
N LEU A 367 11.05 -0.31 -32.25
CA LEU A 367 10.13 -0.06 -31.15
C LEU A 367 9.37 1.26 -31.40
N VAL A 368 8.08 1.16 -31.73
CA VAL A 368 7.22 2.31 -32.07
C VAL A 368 6.69 2.99 -30.82
N THR A 369 6.24 2.21 -29.84
CA THR A 369 5.70 2.71 -28.58
C THR A 369 5.91 1.67 -27.52
N TYR A 370 6.32 2.10 -26.33
CA TYR A 370 6.42 1.26 -25.14
C TYR A 370 5.70 1.94 -23.98
N ARG A 371 4.87 1.18 -23.28
CA ARG A 371 4.07 1.61 -22.13
C ARG A 371 3.99 0.47 -21.13
N ARG A 372 3.74 0.80 -19.86
CA ARG A 372 3.55 -0.22 -18.84
C ARG A 372 2.65 0.24 -17.71
N TYR A 373 1.98 -0.73 -17.11
CA TYR A 373 1.63 -0.64 -15.71
C TYR A 373 2.90 -0.93 -14.88
N ILE A 374 2.76 -1.44 -13.67
CA ILE A 374 3.95 -1.68 -12.84
C ILE A 374 4.80 -2.80 -13.45
N ASP A 375 4.22 -3.99 -13.53
CA ASP A 375 4.79 -5.25 -13.99
C ASP A 375 4.30 -5.64 -15.40
N ASP A 376 3.05 -5.29 -15.75
CA ASP A 376 2.50 -5.54 -17.09
C ASP A 376 3.03 -4.52 -18.12
N VAL A 377 3.66 -5.02 -19.18
CA VAL A 377 4.26 -4.25 -20.29
C VAL A 377 3.42 -4.40 -21.54
N ILE A 378 3.31 -3.32 -22.32
CA ILE A 378 2.68 -3.30 -23.64
C ILE A 378 3.48 -2.42 -24.59
N PHE A 379 3.77 -2.94 -25.78
CA PHE A 379 4.50 -2.19 -26.79
C PHE A 379 4.09 -2.57 -28.21
N ILE A 380 4.41 -1.67 -29.14
CA ILE A 380 4.18 -1.85 -30.57
C ILE A 380 5.54 -1.97 -31.25
N TRP A 381 5.74 -3.06 -31.97
CA TRP A 381 6.96 -3.33 -32.75
C TRP A 381 6.66 -3.24 -34.24
N LYS A 382 7.52 -2.58 -34.99
CA LYS A 382 7.50 -2.52 -36.46
C LYS A 382 8.59 -3.41 -37.02
N GLY A 383 8.22 -4.43 -37.78
CA GLY A 383 9.16 -5.33 -38.45
C GLY A 383 8.63 -6.74 -38.60
N ASP A 384 9.49 -7.65 -39.05
CA ASP A 384 9.15 -9.07 -39.14
C ASP A 384 9.26 -9.79 -37.78
N GLU A 385 8.66 -10.98 -37.70
CA GLU A 385 8.67 -11.81 -36.49
C GLU A 385 10.08 -12.17 -36.03
N ALA A 386 11.03 -12.41 -36.97
CA ALA A 386 12.39 -12.79 -36.61
C ALA A 386 13.11 -11.64 -35.89
N SER A 387 12.97 -10.41 -36.39
CA SER A 387 13.51 -9.20 -35.76
C SER A 387 12.90 -8.96 -34.38
N LEU A 388 11.60 -9.22 -34.22
CA LEU A 388 10.91 -9.15 -32.93
C LEU A 388 11.49 -10.17 -31.95
N GLN A 389 11.62 -11.44 -32.35
CA GLN A 389 12.19 -12.48 -31.46
C GLN A 389 13.62 -12.16 -31.02
N VAL A 390 14.44 -11.59 -31.90
CA VAL A 390 15.79 -11.12 -31.54
C VAL A 390 15.71 -9.99 -30.49
N PHE A 391 14.79 -9.05 -30.66
CA PHE A 391 14.57 -7.97 -29.69
C PHE A 391 14.06 -8.50 -28.34
N LEU A 392 13.09 -9.40 -28.32
CA LEU A 392 12.59 -10.04 -27.08
C LEU A 392 13.70 -10.77 -26.34
N ALA A 393 14.55 -11.51 -27.06
CA ALA A 393 15.70 -12.20 -26.49
C ALA A 393 16.75 -11.22 -25.95
N PHE A 394 16.94 -10.06 -26.61
CA PHE A 394 17.82 -8.99 -26.14
C PHE A 394 17.33 -8.39 -24.82
N LEU A 395 16.03 -8.09 -24.67
CA LEU A 395 15.47 -7.52 -23.44
C LEU A 395 15.74 -8.39 -22.21
N ASN A 396 15.72 -9.72 -22.39
CA ASN A 396 16.00 -10.71 -21.35
C ASN A 396 17.51 -10.91 -21.06
N ARG A 397 18.41 -10.23 -21.78
CA ARG A 397 19.86 -10.23 -21.55
C ARG A 397 20.30 -8.90 -20.95
N ASN A 398 19.94 -8.68 -19.69
CA ASN A 398 20.28 -7.45 -18.96
C ASN A 398 20.97 -7.76 -17.62
N ASP A 399 21.69 -6.78 -17.09
CA ASP A 399 22.38 -6.85 -15.79
C ASP A 399 21.47 -6.40 -14.62
N PHE A 400 20.18 -6.14 -14.87
CA PHE A 400 19.19 -5.70 -13.89
C PHE A 400 18.44 -6.87 -13.23
N ASN A 401 18.75 -8.12 -13.59
CA ASN A 401 18.02 -9.33 -13.21
C ASN A 401 16.53 -9.29 -13.60
N ILE A 402 16.16 -8.49 -14.61
CA ILE A 402 14.80 -8.41 -15.13
C ILE A 402 14.59 -9.55 -16.12
N HIS A 403 13.47 -10.23 -15.98
CA HIS A 403 12.98 -11.21 -16.95
C HIS A 403 11.55 -10.84 -17.33
N LEU A 404 11.29 -10.75 -18.63
CA LEU A 404 9.97 -10.53 -19.20
C LEU A 404 9.44 -11.82 -19.80
N ASP A 405 8.26 -12.21 -19.33
CA ASP A 405 7.44 -13.29 -19.89
C ASP A 405 6.50 -12.66 -20.93
N PHE A 406 6.71 -12.95 -22.23
CA PHE A 406 5.91 -12.41 -23.35
C PHE A 406 4.81 -13.36 -23.81
#